data_AF-A0A743HQD1-F1
#
_entry.id   AF-A0A743HQD1-F1
#
_cell.length_a   1.000
_cell.length_b   1.000
_cell.length_c   1.000
_cell.angle_alpha   90.00
_cell.angle_beta   90.00
_cell.angle_gamma   90.00
#
_symmetry.space_group_name_H-M   'P 1'
#
loop_
_entity.id
_entity.type
_entity.pdbx_description
1 polymer ?
#
loop_
_entity_poly.entity_id
_entity_poly.type
_entity_poly.pdbx_seq_one_letter_code
_entity_poly.pdbx_strand_id
1 'polypeptide(L)'
;MNNLEKMRAAGEAVYGKNWQSPLSRALGVSDRTVRNFISGETSVPVNLSTRLIDAMETEISKIKKAIEIINSDKICGDDVTIEMICEIAGRYQYPDEMTREYAIDAMNNAIYETTYLSDLDAIARKFSTINKNRK
;
A
#
# COMPACT_ATOMS: atom_id res chain seq x y z
N MET A 1 25.39 -21.87 -2.21
CA MET A 1 24.13 -21.45 -2.83
C MET A 1 24.38 -21.12 -4.31
N ASN A 2 23.80 -21.87 -5.24
CA ASN A 2 23.92 -21.66 -6.69
C ASN A 2 22.91 -20.60 -7.20
N ASN A 3 22.99 -20.23 -8.47
CA ASN A 3 22.12 -19.19 -9.07
C ASN A 3 20.62 -19.54 -9.02
N LEU A 4 20.25 -20.82 -9.16
CA LEU A 4 18.85 -21.27 -9.06
C LEU A 4 18.34 -21.18 -7.62
N GLU A 5 19.16 -21.59 -6.66
CA GLU A 5 18.83 -21.49 -5.23
C GLU A 5 18.64 -20.02 -4.82
N LYS A 6 19.50 -19.11 -5.31
CA LYS A 6 19.33 -17.66 -5.10
C LYS A 6 18.03 -17.13 -5.71
N MET A 7 17.73 -17.52 -6.95
CA MET A 7 16.50 -17.12 -7.64
C MET A 7 15.26 -17.54 -6.88
N ARG A 8 15.23 -18.80 -6.42
CA ARG A 8 14.15 -19.34 -5.63
C ARG A 8 14.01 -18.62 -4.29
N ALA A 9 15.10 -18.47 -3.55
CA ALA A 9 15.08 -17.82 -2.24
C ALA A 9 14.62 -16.35 -2.33
N ALA A 10 15.13 -15.59 -3.30
CA ALA A 10 14.72 -14.20 -3.51
C ALA A 10 13.25 -14.10 -3.94
N GLY A 11 12.83 -14.96 -4.88
CA GLY A 11 11.44 -15.01 -5.33
C GLY A 11 10.48 -15.34 -4.18
N GLU A 12 10.74 -16.40 -3.41
CA GLU A 12 9.92 -16.81 -2.28
C GLU A 12 9.87 -15.74 -1.18
N ALA A 13 10.98 -15.05 -0.94
CA ALA A 13 11.05 -13.98 0.07
C ALA A 13 10.16 -12.77 -0.29
N VAL A 14 10.13 -12.37 -1.56
CA VAL A 14 9.37 -11.16 -1.98
C VAL A 14 7.92 -11.49 -2.35
N TYR A 15 7.67 -12.63 -2.97
CA TYR A 15 6.38 -12.96 -3.59
C TYR A 15 5.67 -14.17 -2.97
N GLY A 16 6.30 -14.85 -2.01
CA GLY A 16 5.75 -16.03 -1.35
C GLY A 16 5.68 -17.27 -2.24
N LYS A 17 4.76 -18.18 -1.93
CA LYS A 17 4.67 -19.52 -2.58
C LYS A 17 4.47 -19.47 -4.10
N ASN A 18 3.87 -18.39 -4.62
CA ASN A 18 3.55 -18.23 -6.04
C ASN A 18 4.55 -17.33 -6.77
N TRP A 19 5.83 -17.36 -6.37
CA TRP A 19 6.85 -16.40 -6.80
C TRP A 19 7.25 -16.43 -8.28
N GLN A 20 7.09 -17.56 -8.97
CA GLN A 20 7.64 -17.73 -10.33
C GLN A 20 7.07 -16.72 -11.34
N SER A 21 5.75 -16.48 -11.29
CA SER A 21 5.04 -15.57 -12.19
C SER A 21 5.29 -14.07 -11.90
N PRO A 22 5.31 -13.59 -10.64
CA PRO A 22 5.73 -12.21 -10.38
C PRO A 22 7.23 -12.00 -10.62
N LEU A 23 8.10 -12.98 -10.31
CA LEU A 23 9.53 -12.84 -10.59
C LEU A 23 9.84 -12.82 -12.09
N SER A 24 9.14 -13.61 -12.92
CA SER A 24 9.31 -13.58 -14.38
C SER A 24 9.04 -12.17 -14.94
N ARG A 25 7.96 -11.52 -14.50
CA ARG A 25 7.61 -10.14 -14.86
C ARG A 25 8.68 -9.16 -14.41
N ALA A 26 9.16 -9.29 -13.18
CA ALA A 26 10.20 -8.41 -12.64
C ALA A 26 11.53 -8.57 -13.39
N LEU A 27 11.87 -9.79 -13.82
CA LEU A 27 13.05 -10.08 -14.64
C LEU A 27 12.86 -9.74 -16.13
N GLY A 28 11.66 -9.37 -16.57
CA GLY A 28 11.34 -9.11 -17.97
C GLY A 28 11.40 -10.35 -18.87
N VAL A 29 11.08 -11.53 -18.33
CA VAL A 29 11.07 -12.82 -19.07
C VAL A 29 9.71 -13.49 -18.97
N SER A 30 9.48 -14.51 -19.80
CA SER A 30 8.24 -15.30 -19.71
C SER A 30 8.24 -16.23 -18.49
N ASP A 31 7.05 -16.55 -17.97
CA ASP A 31 6.87 -17.60 -16.94
C ASP A 31 7.50 -18.93 -17.37
N ARG A 32 7.43 -19.26 -18.66
CA ARG A 32 8.06 -20.47 -19.22
C ARG A 32 9.58 -20.43 -19.04
N THR A 33 10.21 -19.28 -19.29
CA THR A 33 11.67 -19.11 -19.12
C THR A 33 12.11 -19.41 -17.68
N VAL A 34 11.37 -18.90 -16.69
CA VAL A 34 11.66 -19.18 -15.28
C VAL A 34 11.48 -20.67 -14.94
N ARG A 35 10.44 -21.33 -15.46
CA ARG A 35 10.25 -22.79 -15.29
C ARG A 35 11.36 -23.60 -15.95
N ASN A 36 11.82 -23.17 -17.12
CA ASN A 36 12.92 -23.82 -17.85
C ASN A 36 14.25 -23.71 -17.11
N PHE A 37 14.50 -22.59 -16.43
CA PHE A 37 15.65 -22.47 -15.52
C PHE A 37 15.56 -23.45 -14.35
N ILE A 38 14.39 -23.55 -13.70
CA ILE A 38 14.18 -24.42 -12.54
C ILE A 38 14.29 -25.89 -12.89
N SER A 39 13.76 -26.31 -14.05
CA SER A 39 13.81 -27.70 -14.54
C SER A 39 15.17 -28.08 -15.14
N GLY A 40 16.06 -27.12 -15.37
CA GLY A 40 17.35 -27.34 -16.03
C GLY A 40 17.26 -27.53 -17.54
N GLU A 41 16.09 -27.33 -18.15
CA GLU A 41 15.90 -27.34 -19.61
C GLU A 41 16.70 -26.25 -20.33
N THR A 42 17.05 -25.16 -19.63
CA THR A 42 17.84 -24.06 -20.19
C THR A 42 18.86 -23.58 -19.18
N SER A 43 20.05 -23.23 -19.66
CA SER A 43 21.10 -22.68 -18.80
C SER A 43 20.68 -21.35 -18.20
N VAL A 44 21.03 -21.18 -16.93
CA VAL A 44 20.80 -19.91 -16.23
C VAL A 44 21.81 -18.87 -16.73
N PRO A 45 21.37 -17.64 -17.03
CA PRO A 45 22.28 -16.57 -17.44
C PRO A 45 23.36 -16.31 -16.38
N VAL A 46 24.60 -16.08 -16.83
CA VAL A 46 25.75 -15.80 -15.94
C VAL A 46 25.54 -14.55 -15.09
N ASN A 47 24.75 -13.60 -15.58
CA ASN A 47 24.41 -12.34 -14.90
C ASN A 47 23.09 -12.40 -14.10
N LEU A 48 22.57 -13.59 -13.79
CA LEU A 48 21.28 -13.71 -13.08
C LEU A 48 21.29 -12.95 -11.74
N SER A 49 22.39 -12.98 -10.99
CA SER A 49 22.48 -12.28 -9.70
C SER A 49 22.26 -10.77 -9.85
N THR A 50 22.87 -10.13 -10.86
CA THR A 50 22.64 -8.70 -11.15
C THR A 50 21.20 -8.44 -11.53
N ARG A 51 20.62 -9.24 -12.42
CA ARG A 51 19.21 -9.10 -12.84
C ARG A 51 18.23 -9.26 -11.67
N LEU A 52 18.54 -10.16 -10.73
CA LEU A 52 17.74 -10.31 -9.50
C LEU A 52 17.83 -9.05 -8.64
N ILE A 53 19.03 -8.49 -8.44
CA ILE A 53 19.20 -7.24 -7.67
C ILE A 53 18.39 -6.11 -8.32
N ASP A 54 18.55 -5.87 -9.62
CA ASP A 54 17.82 -4.81 -10.34
C ASP A 54 16.29 -4.97 -10.20
N ALA A 55 15.81 -6.22 -10.29
CA ALA A 55 14.40 -6.55 -10.08
C ALA A 55 13.96 -6.26 -8.63
N MET A 56 14.77 -6.63 -7.63
CA MET A 56 14.44 -6.38 -6.22
C MET A 56 14.46 -4.87 -5.88
N GLU A 57 15.40 -4.11 -6.42
CA GLU A 57 15.47 -2.66 -6.26
C GLU A 57 14.24 -1.96 -6.87
N THR A 58 13.77 -2.46 -8.02
CA THR A 58 12.52 -2.00 -8.62
C THR A 58 11.32 -2.26 -7.72
N GLU A 59 11.22 -3.44 -7.10
CA GLU A 59 10.15 -3.73 -6.14
C GLU A 59 10.24 -2.86 -4.88
N ILE A 60 11.44 -2.64 -4.35
CA ILE A 60 11.66 -1.71 -3.23
C ILE A 60 11.16 -0.30 -3.59
N SER A 61 11.44 0.19 -4.80
CA SER A 61 10.96 1.50 -5.26
C SER A 61 9.43 1.55 -5.30
N LYS A 62 8.76 0.50 -5.80
CA LYS A 62 7.28 0.43 -5.82
C LYS A 62 6.69 0.44 -4.40
N ILE A 63 7.28 -0.34 -3.48
CA ILE A 63 6.84 -0.41 -2.09
C ILE A 63 7.01 0.95 -1.41
N LYS A 64 8.15 1.63 -1.61
CA LYS A 64 8.39 2.98 -1.08
C LYS A 64 7.34 3.97 -1.58
N LYS A 65 7.03 3.97 -2.88
CA LYS A 65 5.96 4.81 -3.44
C LYS A 65 4.59 4.49 -2.83
N ALA A 66 4.28 3.21 -2.61
CA ALA A 66 3.04 2.84 -1.94
C ALA A 66 2.97 3.37 -0.51
N ILE A 67 4.09 3.31 0.24
CA ILE A 67 4.20 3.88 1.59
C ILE A 67 4.03 5.40 1.56
N GLU A 68 4.62 6.10 0.60
CA GLU A 68 4.44 7.55 0.43
C GLU A 68 2.97 7.92 0.19
N ILE A 69 2.26 7.15 -0.64
CA ILE A 69 0.81 7.35 -0.86
C ILE A 69 0.04 7.15 0.44
N ILE A 70 0.31 6.09 1.20
CA ILE A 70 -0.35 5.81 2.47
C ILE A 70 -0.06 6.91 3.51
N ASN A 71 1.15 7.48 3.50
CA ASN A 71 1.52 8.54 4.42
C ASN A 71 1.14 9.95 3.93
N SER A 72 0.50 10.08 2.76
CA SER A 72 0.26 11.39 2.14
C SER A 72 -0.64 12.32 2.95
N ASP A 73 -1.46 11.74 3.84
CA ASP A 73 -2.38 12.42 4.74
C ASP A 73 -2.04 12.18 6.22
N LYS A 74 -0.84 11.66 6.50
CA LYS A 74 -0.34 11.49 7.86
C LYS A 74 0.01 12.86 8.45
N ILE A 75 -0.47 13.11 9.66
CA ILE A 75 -0.21 14.34 10.41
C ILE A 75 0.02 14.04 11.90
N CYS A 76 0.76 14.92 12.57
CA CYS A 76 0.86 14.88 14.03
C CYS A 76 -0.50 15.16 14.65
N GLY A 77 -0.89 14.44 15.70
CA GLY A 77 -2.16 14.68 16.39
C GLY A 77 -2.31 16.12 16.88
N ASP A 78 -1.23 16.71 17.40
CA ASP A 78 -1.19 18.08 17.89
C ASP A 78 -1.39 19.13 16.78
N ASP A 79 -1.12 18.76 15.53
CA ASP A 79 -1.33 19.62 14.35
C ASP A 79 -2.75 19.47 13.77
N VAL A 80 -3.56 18.52 14.26
CA VAL A 80 -4.97 18.36 13.83
C VAL A 80 -5.82 19.45 14.48
N THR A 81 -6.32 20.37 13.67
CA THR A 81 -7.16 21.47 14.16
C THR A 81 -8.66 21.13 14.09
N ILE A 82 -9.45 21.82 14.92
CA ILE A 82 -10.92 21.73 14.87
C ILE A 82 -11.46 22.14 13.49
N GLU A 83 -10.80 23.09 12.81
CA GLU A 83 -11.16 23.51 11.45
C GLU A 83 -11.05 22.34 10.47
N MET A 84 -9.95 21.58 10.53
CA MET A 84 -9.78 20.40 9.68
C MET A 84 -10.85 19.32 9.95
N ILE A 85 -11.19 19.08 11.21
CA ILE A 85 -12.26 18.14 11.58
C ILE A 85 -13.62 18.62 11.01
N CYS A 86 -13.91 19.91 11.15
CA CYS A 86 -15.12 20.52 10.61
C CYS A 86 -15.17 20.44 9.08
N GLU A 87 -14.05 20.64 8.40
CA GLU A 87 -13.94 20.49 6.95
C GLU A 87 -14.23 19.05 6.52
N ILE A 88 -13.66 18.06 7.21
CA ILE A 88 -13.93 16.64 6.94
C ILE A 88 -15.43 16.34 7.13
N ALA A 89 -16.02 16.74 8.25
CA ALA A 89 -17.45 16.58 8.48
C ALA A 89 -18.29 17.28 7.38
N GLY A 90 -17.89 18.47 6.94
CA GLY A 90 -18.57 19.27 5.92
C GLY A 90 -18.76 18.55 4.57
N ARG A 91 -17.88 17.58 4.25
CA ARG A 91 -17.94 16.73 3.03
C ARG A 91 -19.16 15.80 3.00
N TYR A 92 -19.81 15.61 4.14
CA TYR A 92 -20.89 14.65 4.31
C TYR A 92 -22.21 15.34 4.66
N GLN A 93 -23.32 14.66 4.37
CA GLN A 93 -24.64 15.01 4.90
C GLN A 93 -24.97 14.07 6.04
N TYR A 94 -25.46 14.64 7.14
CA TYR A 94 -25.87 13.90 8.34
C TYR A 94 -27.39 13.92 8.46
N PRO A 95 -28.00 12.96 9.19
CA PRO A 95 -29.44 12.95 9.46
C PRO A 95 -29.92 14.24 10.16
N ASP A 96 -29.13 14.72 11.12
CA ASP A 96 -29.42 15.89 11.96
C ASP A 96 -28.11 16.47 12.52
N GLU A 97 -28.22 17.64 13.17
CA GLU A 97 -27.05 18.34 13.74
C GLU A 97 -26.42 17.55 14.90
N MET A 98 -27.22 16.85 15.71
CA MET A 98 -26.71 16.06 16.82
C MET A 98 -25.80 14.92 16.31
N THR A 99 -26.18 14.26 15.22
CA THR A 99 -25.38 13.22 14.58
C THR A 99 -24.08 13.79 13.98
N ARG A 100 -24.15 15.02 13.45
CA ARG A 100 -22.97 15.74 12.96
C ARG A 100 -22.00 16.04 14.12
N GLU A 101 -22.49 16.53 15.24
CA GLU A 101 -21.67 16.78 16.44
C GLU A 101 -21.05 15.48 16.98
N TYR A 102 -21.82 14.39 17.04
CA TYR A 102 -21.25 13.08 17.42
C TYR A 102 -20.17 12.58 16.46
N ALA A 103 -20.26 12.90 15.16
CA ALA A 103 -19.19 12.57 14.22
C ALA A 103 -17.92 13.40 14.48
N ILE A 104 -18.07 14.69 14.81
CA ILE A 104 -16.98 15.59 15.19
C ILE A 104 -16.31 15.11 16.48
N ASP A 105 -17.09 14.82 17.51
CA ASP A 105 -16.58 14.27 18.78
C ASP A 105 -15.86 12.94 18.57
N ALA A 106 -16.42 12.05 17.74
CA ALA A 106 -15.80 10.76 17.43
C ALA A 106 -14.47 10.91 16.68
N MET A 107 -14.37 11.85 15.74
CA MET A 107 -13.11 12.18 15.09
C MET A 107 -12.10 12.76 16.08
N ASN A 108 -12.53 13.72 16.91
CA ASN A 108 -11.65 14.36 17.90
C ASN A 108 -11.08 13.34 18.90
N ASN A 109 -11.91 12.40 19.36
CA ASN A 109 -11.49 11.31 20.25
C ASN A 109 -10.59 10.26 19.58
N ALA A 110 -10.49 10.27 18.25
CA ALA A 110 -9.63 9.39 17.47
C ALA A 110 -8.31 10.05 17.06
N ILE A 111 -8.04 11.28 17.53
CA ILE A 111 -6.77 11.95 17.31
C ILE A 111 -5.74 11.40 18.29
N TYR A 112 -4.63 10.91 17.73
CA TYR A 112 -3.46 10.43 18.45
C TYR A 112 -2.19 11.05 17.87
N GLU A 113 -1.04 10.84 18.51
CA GLU A 113 0.26 11.38 18.09
C GLU A 113 0.53 11.19 16.58
N THR A 114 0.20 10.02 16.02
CA THR A 114 0.12 9.80 14.57
C THR A 114 -1.34 9.64 14.17
N THR A 115 -1.83 10.56 13.36
CA THR A 115 -3.21 10.55 12.84
C THR A 115 -3.19 10.58 11.31
N TYR A 116 -4.07 9.82 10.66
CA TYR A 116 -4.31 9.89 9.22
C TYR A 116 -5.67 10.57 8.98
N LEU A 117 -5.70 11.59 8.14
CA LEU A 117 -6.96 12.30 7.87
C LEU A 117 -8.01 11.40 7.18
N SER A 118 -7.58 10.38 6.47
CA SER A 118 -8.43 9.34 5.87
C SER A 118 -9.12 8.47 6.91
N ASP A 119 -8.50 8.22 8.06
CA ASP A 119 -9.16 7.53 9.18
C ASP A 119 -10.24 8.40 9.82
N LEU A 120 -9.98 9.71 9.99
CA LEU A 120 -11.00 10.67 10.43
C LEU A 120 -12.14 10.79 9.41
N ASP A 121 -11.83 10.83 8.11
CA ASP A 121 -12.83 10.83 7.03
C ASP A 121 -13.70 9.56 7.06
N ALA A 122 -13.11 8.39 7.35
CA ALA A 122 -13.86 7.14 7.51
C ALA A 122 -14.81 7.19 8.71
N ILE A 123 -14.41 7.83 9.83
CA ILE A 123 -15.29 8.08 10.97
C ILE A 123 -16.44 9.00 10.55
N ALA A 124 -16.16 10.15 9.93
CA ALA A 124 -17.19 11.08 9.46
C ALA A 124 -18.22 10.38 8.54
N ARG A 125 -17.73 9.56 7.61
CA ARG A 125 -18.56 8.78 6.68
C ARG A 125 -19.48 7.80 7.39
N LYS A 126 -19.04 7.16 8.47
CA LYS A 126 -19.83 6.17 9.22
C LYS A 126 -21.13 6.77 9.79
N PHE A 127 -21.11 8.05 10.18
CA PHE A 127 -22.27 8.77 10.72
C PHE A 127 -23.12 9.45 9.63
N SER A 128 -22.63 9.47 8.38
CA SER A 128 -23.28 10.19 7.28
C SER A 128 -24.39 9.39 6.59
N THR A 129 -25.32 10.10 5.94
CA THR A 129 -26.33 9.53 5.03
C THR A 129 -25.89 9.60 3.58
N ILE A 130 -25.18 10.66 3.19
CA ILE A 130 -24.72 10.91 1.81
C ILE A 130 -23.30 11.50 1.83
N ASN A 131 -22.45 11.04 0.89
CA ASN A 131 -21.16 11.67 0.60
C ASN A 131 -21.36 12.70 -0.52
N LYS A 132 -21.16 14.00 -0.23
CA LYS A 132 -21.40 15.09 -1.19
C LYS A 132 -20.39 15.12 -2.34
N ASN A 133 -19.23 14.47 -2.17
CA ASN A 133 -18.13 14.47 -3.14
C ASN A 133 -18.18 13.31 -4.13
N ARG A 134 -19.10 12.35 -3.96
CA ARG A 134 -19.32 11.25 -4.92
C ARG A 134 -20.60 11.53 -5.72
N LYS A 135 -20.44 12.07 -6.93
CA LYS A 135 -21.49 12.04 -7.97
C LYS A 135 -21.40 10.74 -8.76
#